data_AF-A0A1S3H5W0-F1
#
_entry.id   AF-A0A1S3H5W0-F1
#
_cell.length_a   1.000
_cell.length_b   1.000
_cell.length_c   1.000
_cell.angle_alpha   90.00
_cell.angle_beta   90.00
_cell.angle_gamma   90.00
#
_symmetry.space_group_name_H-M   'P 1'
#
loop_
_entity.id
_entity.type
_entity.pdbx_description
1 polymer ?
#
loop_
_entity_poly.entity_id
_entity_poly.type
_entity_poly.pdbx_seq_one_letter_code
_entity_poly.pdbx_strand_id
1 'polypeptide(L)'
;MSSSELALFYLPFCMKSHLGDGLFTKNEEELLLSHLMNRLNHPSLSAGQKLLLYDWVMHFPDHKGVVSQDPSVPYLLQPSQYHPLFPRVFDGTDTQLKKISILNLCYSPSDQPDSSSAVLMSAVKCLHKLVQYGVTGRAAVALFRALFFFYKRHHKSCLVADIQKFLTGIVTAHPKFAPHLIDFLACCRETHPESSLPLAVLSALSNHIVSLPETQVMENLLYNLQVLERAAQEPGIAPKPIVEFCISLLKTTTLCVEGNWRKGNGLLAVCRSILQYHNTNPVHVEFGDLLYLIFTFFEEVDIRDRARFYYAVLTNLSSDKTSGILLNPVTNSNTASQTLTSLMTGSTNFPTASPVITKQEPVLNLIRCSENEDDSEEGDISTIGDDVESTDFSLIYKKSRSFTDTRVTQNFQITLVESIPELEEIYTLVLHFTTDSNYEPVKEVCIPCLSLKQPDGTPRSDLYKASAKFSIHFKPWEPVAATFNVCAIYTGLDGRTYASSLGPIELRFEDLFLPLAHTKCSRHALVNGLWKIMSSQEDCTESVFVIETKQEDQPLILNSSLHWKLIGGKNEDGESLVGMNLPPNTHLLMKQKPFQGRTVVSVLTDNWRILPSVYNYLLGLAGT
;
A
#
# COMPACT_ATOMS: atom_id res chain seq x y z
N MET A 1 -34.64 14.17 14.53
CA MET A 1 -34.61 13.27 15.70
C MET A 1 -33.17 13.11 16.12
N SER A 2 -32.86 13.49 17.36
CA SER A 2 -31.50 13.66 17.88
C SER A 2 -30.91 12.34 18.38
N SER A 3 -29.59 12.21 18.30
CA SER A 3 -28.78 11.13 18.89
C SER A 3 -29.04 10.88 20.38
N SER A 4 -29.66 11.84 21.08
CA SER A 4 -30.02 11.77 22.49
C SER A 4 -30.99 10.64 22.86
N GLU A 5 -31.88 10.21 21.95
CA GLU A 5 -32.82 9.12 22.24
C GLU A 5 -32.19 7.72 22.22
N LEU A 6 -31.14 7.50 21.43
CA LEU A 6 -30.40 6.22 21.39
C LEU A 6 -29.59 6.00 22.68
N ALA A 7 -29.01 7.07 23.23
CA ALA A 7 -28.32 7.03 24.51
C ALA A 7 -29.27 6.66 25.67
N LEU A 8 -30.56 7.08 25.58
CA LEU A 8 -31.59 6.69 26.54
C LEU A 8 -31.97 5.20 26.45
N PHE A 9 -31.83 4.57 25.28
CA PHE A 9 -31.97 3.11 25.16
C PHE A 9 -30.75 2.35 25.66
N TYR A 10 -29.55 2.92 25.53
CA TYR A 10 -28.32 2.30 26.01
C TYR A 10 -28.29 2.14 27.54
N LEU A 11 -28.87 3.11 28.28
CA LEU A 11 -28.83 3.12 29.74
C LEU A 11 -29.56 1.92 30.39
N PRO A 12 -30.80 1.55 29.99
CA PRO A 12 -31.44 0.29 30.40
C PRO A 12 -30.65 -0.97 30.05
N PHE A 13 -30.03 -1.01 28.87
CA PHE A 13 -29.21 -2.14 28.44
C PHE A 13 -27.95 -2.32 29.30
N CYS A 14 -27.24 -1.23 29.59
CA CYS A 14 -26.10 -1.23 30.51
C CYS A 14 -26.50 -1.59 31.94
N MET A 15 -27.62 -1.05 32.42
CA MET A 15 -28.15 -1.39 33.74
C MET A 15 -28.47 -2.89 33.83
N LYS A 16 -29.11 -3.47 32.81
CA LYS A 16 -29.38 -4.92 32.77
C LYS A 16 -28.10 -5.76 32.70
N SER A 17 -27.13 -5.34 31.87
CA SER A 17 -25.83 -6.02 31.73
C SER A 17 -25.02 -6.02 33.03
N HIS A 18 -25.07 -4.93 33.82
CA HIS A 18 -24.28 -4.79 35.05
C HIS A 18 -25.00 -5.26 36.33
N LEU A 19 -26.32 -5.14 36.41
CA LEU A 19 -27.10 -5.37 37.64
C LEU A 19 -27.88 -6.70 37.63
N GLY A 20 -27.89 -7.42 36.50
CA GLY A 20 -28.43 -8.77 36.39
C GLY A 20 -29.97 -8.86 36.49
N ASP A 21 -30.45 -10.08 36.74
CA ASP A 21 -31.84 -10.54 36.57
C ASP A 21 -32.90 -9.94 37.52
N GLY A 22 -32.50 -9.01 38.41
CA GLY A 22 -33.40 -8.43 39.41
C GLY A 22 -34.02 -7.08 39.05
N LEU A 23 -33.57 -6.44 37.95
CA LEU A 23 -33.88 -5.02 37.70
C LEU A 23 -35.11 -4.79 36.81
N PHE A 24 -35.44 -5.73 35.92
CA PHE A 24 -36.57 -5.64 35.01
C PHE A 24 -37.49 -6.85 35.17
N THR A 25 -38.80 -6.63 35.10
CA THR A 25 -39.79 -7.70 34.97
C THR A 25 -39.81 -8.24 33.54
N LYS A 26 -40.22 -9.50 33.34
CA LYS A 26 -40.34 -10.10 31.99
C LYS A 26 -41.17 -9.24 31.02
N ASN A 27 -42.24 -8.60 31.50
CA ASN A 27 -43.07 -7.70 30.69
C ASN A 27 -42.31 -6.43 30.27
N GLU A 28 -41.47 -5.86 31.14
CA GLU A 28 -40.65 -4.69 30.81
C GLU A 28 -39.55 -5.04 29.80
N GLU A 29 -38.99 -6.25 29.88
CA GLU A 29 -38.03 -6.77 28.90
C GLU A 29 -38.67 -7.01 27.54
N GLU A 30 -39.87 -7.59 27.50
CA GLU A 30 -40.66 -7.74 26.26
C GLU A 30 -41.01 -6.38 25.65
N LEU A 31 -41.38 -5.39 26.47
CA LEU A 31 -41.62 -4.02 26.01
C LEU A 31 -40.35 -3.37 25.46
N LEU A 32 -39.21 -3.52 26.14
CA LEU A 32 -37.91 -3.01 25.67
C LEU A 32 -37.52 -3.64 24.33
N LEU A 33 -37.68 -4.95 24.20
CA LEU A 33 -37.42 -5.68 22.96
C LEU A 33 -38.39 -5.25 21.84
N SER A 34 -39.67 -5.08 22.13
CA SER A 34 -40.67 -4.61 21.16
C SER A 34 -40.36 -3.20 20.65
N HIS A 35 -39.94 -2.29 21.54
CA HIS A 35 -39.53 -0.95 21.18
C HIS A 35 -38.24 -0.95 20.34
N LEU A 36 -37.28 -1.81 20.66
CA LEU A 36 -36.07 -2.00 19.88
C LEU A 36 -36.41 -2.48 18.46
N MET A 37 -37.23 -3.53 18.34
CA MET A 37 -37.65 -4.14 17.07
C MET A 37 -38.41 -3.14 16.17
N ASN A 38 -39.27 -2.30 16.75
CA ASN A 38 -39.98 -1.26 16.02
C ASN A 38 -39.04 -0.17 15.47
N ARG A 39 -37.90 0.08 16.13
CA ARG A 39 -36.93 1.11 15.73
C ARG A 39 -35.91 0.63 14.68
N LEU A 40 -35.68 -0.67 14.54
CA LEU A 40 -34.65 -1.24 13.65
C LEU A 40 -34.69 -0.74 12.20
N ASN A 41 -35.89 -0.45 11.68
CA ASN A 41 -36.11 0.00 10.30
C ASN A 41 -36.48 1.49 10.17
N HIS A 42 -36.30 2.30 11.21
CA HIS A 42 -36.70 3.70 11.16
C HIS A 42 -35.87 4.47 10.09
N PRO A 43 -36.50 5.23 9.18
CA PRO A 43 -35.80 5.86 8.06
C PRO A 43 -34.83 6.97 8.49
N SER A 44 -35.03 7.57 9.67
CA SER A 44 -34.14 8.64 10.17
C SER A 44 -32.83 8.15 10.80
N LEU A 45 -32.63 6.83 10.95
CA LEU A 45 -31.43 6.28 11.57
C LEU A 45 -30.31 6.14 10.54
N SER A 46 -29.09 6.53 10.94
CA SER A 46 -27.91 6.31 10.11
C SER A 46 -27.56 4.82 10.02
N ALA A 47 -26.77 4.42 9.01
CA ALA A 47 -26.36 3.03 8.84
C ALA A 47 -25.60 2.49 10.07
N GLY A 48 -24.71 3.29 10.66
CA GLY A 48 -23.98 2.92 11.88
C GLY A 48 -24.89 2.73 13.09
N GLN A 49 -25.89 3.61 13.27
CA GLN A 49 -26.88 3.46 14.35
C GLN A 49 -27.71 2.20 14.19
N LYS A 50 -28.12 1.86 12.96
CA LYS A 50 -28.83 0.62 12.67
C LYS A 50 -27.99 -0.61 13.02
N LEU A 51 -26.71 -0.63 12.62
CA LEU A 51 -25.80 -1.73 12.96
C LEU A 51 -25.66 -1.92 14.47
N LEU A 52 -25.50 -0.83 15.23
CA LEU A 52 -25.45 -0.86 16.69
C LEU A 52 -26.73 -1.46 17.30
N LEU A 53 -27.91 -1.08 16.81
CA LEU A 53 -29.18 -1.66 17.27
C LEU A 53 -29.26 -3.17 16.98
N TYR A 54 -28.79 -3.61 15.80
CA TYR A 54 -28.72 -5.04 15.50
C TYR A 54 -27.73 -5.78 16.41
N ASP A 55 -26.61 -5.16 16.78
CA ASP A 55 -25.67 -5.71 17.76
C ASP A 55 -26.31 -5.87 19.14
N TRP A 56 -27.15 -4.92 19.56
CA TRP A 56 -27.91 -5.02 20.81
C TRP A 56 -28.96 -6.13 20.79
N VAL A 57 -29.56 -6.43 19.63
CA VAL A 57 -30.44 -7.60 19.47
C VAL A 57 -29.64 -8.91 19.61
N MET A 58 -28.43 -9.00 19.05
CA MET A 58 -27.59 -10.22 19.10
C MET A 58 -26.93 -10.51 20.44
N HIS A 59 -26.82 -9.50 21.30
CA HIS A 59 -26.20 -9.63 22.61
C HIS A 59 -27.18 -9.14 23.69
N PHE A 60 -28.48 -9.36 23.45
CA PHE A 60 -29.48 -9.00 24.43
C PHE A 60 -29.22 -9.82 25.71
N PRO A 61 -29.05 -9.16 26.88
CA PRO A 61 -28.75 -9.87 28.12
C PRO A 61 -30.00 -10.65 28.56
N ASP A 62 -30.05 -11.93 28.22
CA ASP A 62 -31.09 -12.86 28.66
C ASP A 62 -30.78 -13.40 30.08
N HIS A 63 -31.78 -14.06 30.70
CA HIS A 63 -31.78 -14.62 32.07
C HIS A 63 -30.71 -15.67 32.42
N LYS A 64 -29.65 -15.77 31.62
CA LYS A 64 -28.51 -16.66 31.83
C LYS A 64 -27.26 -15.88 32.21
N GLY A 65 -27.37 -14.78 32.97
CA GLY A 65 -26.33 -14.21 33.85
C GLY A 65 -24.93 -13.88 33.29
N VAL A 66 -24.65 -14.16 32.02
CA VAL A 66 -23.35 -13.95 31.39
C VAL A 66 -23.63 -13.49 29.97
N VAL A 67 -23.16 -12.29 29.63
CA VAL A 67 -23.08 -11.85 28.23
C VAL A 67 -22.12 -12.83 27.54
N SER A 68 -22.66 -13.86 26.90
CA SER A 68 -21.85 -14.73 26.04
C SER A 68 -21.26 -13.87 24.93
N GLN A 69 -19.96 -14.01 24.67
CA GLN A 69 -19.30 -13.36 23.52
C GLN A 69 -19.86 -13.90 22.19
N ASP A 70 -20.51 -15.06 22.22
CA ASP A 70 -21.15 -15.65 21.06
C ASP A 70 -22.54 -15.02 20.80
N PRO A 71 -22.86 -14.69 19.54
CA PRO A 71 -24.12 -14.04 19.19
C PRO A 71 -25.30 -15.00 19.42
N SER A 72 -26.30 -14.55 20.16
CA SER A 72 -27.53 -15.29 20.45
C SER A 72 -28.77 -14.42 20.26
N VAL A 73 -29.94 -15.02 20.03
CA VAL A 73 -31.19 -14.28 19.89
C VAL A 73 -31.93 -14.31 21.23
N PRO A 74 -32.50 -13.17 21.68
CA PRO A 74 -33.27 -13.13 22.92
C PRO A 74 -34.41 -14.14 22.90
N TYR A 75 -34.52 -14.94 23.98
CA TYR A 75 -35.53 -15.99 24.14
C TYR A 75 -36.97 -15.45 24.05
N LEU A 76 -37.18 -14.18 24.40
CA LEU A 76 -38.47 -13.50 24.35
C LEU A 76 -38.93 -13.16 22.93
N LEU A 77 -38.06 -13.28 21.92
CA LEU A 77 -38.39 -12.91 20.54
C LEU A 77 -39.34 -13.96 19.93
N GLN A 78 -40.57 -13.54 19.62
CA GLN A 78 -41.59 -14.41 19.04
C GLN A 78 -41.51 -14.46 17.50
N PRO A 79 -41.88 -15.57 16.84
CA PRO A 79 -41.84 -15.68 15.37
C PRO A 79 -42.65 -14.62 14.61
N SER A 80 -43.72 -14.09 15.22
CA SER A 80 -44.53 -12.98 14.66
C SER A 80 -43.75 -11.66 14.54
N GLN A 81 -42.67 -11.51 15.29
CA GLN A 81 -41.84 -10.30 15.35
C GLN A 81 -40.64 -10.35 14.39
N TYR A 82 -40.47 -11.40 13.58
CA TYR A 82 -39.32 -11.53 12.68
C TYR A 82 -39.40 -10.64 11.43
N HIS A 83 -40.59 -10.14 11.08
CA HIS A 83 -40.83 -9.35 9.87
C HIS A 83 -39.86 -8.15 9.67
N PRO A 84 -39.48 -7.37 10.70
CA PRO A 84 -38.51 -6.28 10.58
C PRO A 84 -37.08 -6.74 10.23
N LEU A 85 -36.73 -8.00 10.49
CA LEU A 85 -35.40 -8.55 10.27
C LEU A 85 -35.15 -8.98 8.83
N PHE A 86 -36.18 -9.01 7.97
CA PHE A 86 -35.98 -9.33 6.56
C PHE A 86 -35.22 -8.21 5.83
N PRO A 87 -34.15 -8.56 5.08
CA PRO A 87 -33.39 -7.59 4.28
C PRO A 87 -34.26 -6.92 3.22
N ARG A 88 -34.13 -5.60 3.09
CA ARG A 88 -34.82 -4.77 2.08
C ARG A 88 -33.83 -4.29 1.02
N VAL A 89 -34.36 -3.92 -0.15
CA VAL A 89 -33.55 -3.42 -1.29
C VAL A 89 -32.75 -2.15 -0.94
N PHE A 90 -33.24 -1.33 -0.02
CA PHE A 90 -32.59 -0.09 0.42
C PHE A 90 -31.61 -0.27 1.59
N ASP A 91 -31.47 -1.48 2.13
CA ASP A 91 -30.50 -1.73 3.19
C ASP A 91 -29.08 -1.78 2.60
N GLY A 92 -28.09 -1.19 3.30
CA GLY A 92 -26.68 -1.34 2.94
C GLY A 92 -26.20 -2.79 3.11
N THR A 93 -25.10 -3.17 2.46
CA THR A 93 -24.59 -4.55 2.45
C THR A 93 -24.32 -5.09 3.86
N ASP A 94 -23.76 -4.27 4.74
CA ASP A 94 -23.44 -4.66 6.12
C ASP A 94 -24.71 -4.85 6.96
N THR A 95 -25.72 -4.00 6.74
CA THR A 95 -27.03 -4.12 7.38
C THR A 95 -27.76 -5.38 6.91
N GLN A 96 -27.72 -5.70 5.61
CA GLN A 96 -28.31 -6.93 5.07
C GLN A 96 -27.64 -8.17 5.67
N LEU A 97 -26.30 -8.21 5.73
CA LEU A 97 -25.57 -9.32 6.33
C LEU A 97 -25.94 -9.52 7.81
N LYS A 98 -26.03 -8.43 8.57
CA LYS A 98 -26.35 -8.44 10.00
C LYS A 98 -27.79 -8.91 10.27
N LYS A 99 -28.73 -8.48 9.44
CA LYS A 99 -30.12 -8.98 9.44
C LYS A 99 -30.18 -10.48 9.15
N ILE A 100 -29.47 -10.94 8.13
CA ILE A 100 -29.40 -12.36 7.76
C ILE A 100 -28.77 -13.19 8.89
N SER A 101 -27.72 -12.70 9.55
CA SER A 101 -27.11 -13.41 10.68
C SER A 101 -28.08 -13.54 11.87
N ILE A 102 -28.90 -12.53 12.15
CA ILE A 102 -29.93 -12.62 13.21
C ILE A 102 -31.00 -13.63 12.80
N LEU A 103 -31.50 -13.57 11.56
CA LEU A 103 -32.50 -14.53 11.06
C LEU A 103 -31.99 -15.96 11.13
N ASN A 104 -30.71 -16.21 10.81
CA ASN A 104 -30.08 -17.52 10.96
C ASN A 104 -30.19 -18.07 12.39
N LEU A 105 -30.02 -17.21 13.39
CA LEU A 105 -30.12 -17.59 14.80
C LEU A 105 -31.57 -17.83 15.25
N CYS A 106 -32.53 -17.15 14.63
CA CYS A 106 -33.97 -17.25 14.94
C CYS A 106 -34.59 -18.59 14.51
N TYR A 107 -33.99 -19.28 13.54
CA TYR A 107 -34.44 -20.59 13.07
C TYR A 107 -33.53 -21.71 13.61
N SER A 108 -34.15 -22.81 14.02
CA SER A 108 -33.45 -24.01 14.47
C SER A 108 -33.20 -24.96 13.29
N PRO A 109 -32.12 -25.76 13.31
CA PRO A 109 -31.90 -26.78 12.29
C PRO A 109 -33.01 -27.84 12.35
N SER A 110 -33.72 -28.01 11.23
CA SER A 110 -34.74 -29.03 11.03
C SER A 110 -34.36 -29.91 9.83
N ASP A 111 -34.62 -31.21 9.93
CA ASP A 111 -34.34 -32.18 8.87
C ASP A 111 -35.48 -32.24 7.84
N GLN A 112 -36.66 -31.74 8.20
CA GLN A 112 -37.79 -31.62 7.25
C GLN A 112 -37.55 -30.42 6.32
N PRO A 113 -37.94 -30.51 5.03
CA PRO A 113 -37.89 -29.39 4.09
C PRO A 113 -39.00 -28.37 4.41
N ASP A 114 -38.97 -27.86 5.64
CA ASP A 114 -39.93 -26.92 6.16
C ASP A 114 -39.60 -25.49 5.70
N SER A 115 -40.61 -24.63 5.83
CA SER A 115 -40.59 -23.20 5.51
C SER A 115 -39.31 -22.47 5.94
N SER A 116 -38.62 -22.88 7.02
CA SER A 116 -37.39 -22.23 7.51
C SER A 116 -36.25 -22.19 6.48
N SER A 117 -35.96 -23.29 5.79
CA SER A 117 -34.89 -23.32 4.79
C SER A 117 -35.23 -22.44 3.59
N ALA A 118 -36.49 -22.50 3.14
CA ALA A 118 -37.00 -21.63 2.07
C ALA A 118 -36.98 -20.15 2.48
N VAL A 119 -37.31 -19.83 3.74
CA VAL A 119 -37.30 -18.47 4.28
C VAL A 119 -35.87 -17.93 4.37
N LEU A 120 -34.91 -18.71 4.87
CA LEU A 120 -33.50 -18.32 4.93
C LEU A 120 -32.92 -18.08 3.53
N MET A 121 -33.18 -18.98 2.59
CA MET A 121 -32.76 -18.80 1.20
C MET A 121 -33.45 -17.60 0.53
N SER A 122 -34.72 -17.31 0.88
CA SER A 122 -35.42 -16.12 0.41
C SER A 122 -34.82 -14.82 0.96
N ALA A 123 -34.29 -14.82 2.18
CA ALA A 123 -33.68 -13.65 2.81
C ALA A 123 -32.39 -13.21 2.09
N VAL A 124 -31.66 -14.16 1.49
CA VAL A 124 -30.42 -13.91 0.74
C VAL A 124 -30.68 -13.37 -0.67
N LYS A 125 -31.93 -13.41 -1.15
CA LYS A 125 -32.31 -13.05 -2.54
C LYS A 125 -31.92 -11.61 -2.92
N CYS A 126 -31.92 -10.67 -1.97
CA CYS A 126 -31.51 -9.29 -2.22
C CYS A 126 -30.01 -9.21 -2.57
N LEU A 127 -29.14 -9.86 -1.79
CA LEU A 127 -27.70 -9.96 -2.07
C LEU A 127 -27.45 -10.75 -3.36
N HIS A 128 -28.19 -11.84 -3.56
CA HIS A 128 -28.09 -12.64 -4.78
C HIS A 128 -28.35 -11.82 -6.05
N LYS A 129 -29.41 -11.00 -6.07
CA LYS A 129 -29.71 -10.14 -7.23
C LYS A 129 -28.57 -9.18 -7.55
N LEU A 130 -27.94 -8.58 -6.53
CA LEU A 130 -26.79 -7.70 -6.75
C LEU A 130 -25.62 -8.45 -7.40
N VAL A 131 -25.36 -9.68 -6.94
CA VAL A 131 -24.32 -10.55 -7.48
C VAL A 131 -24.65 -11.03 -8.91
N GLN A 132 -25.93 -11.29 -9.23
CA GLN A 132 -26.40 -11.63 -10.58
C GLN A 132 -26.21 -10.49 -11.59
N TYR A 133 -26.27 -9.23 -11.15
CA TYR A 133 -25.93 -8.09 -12.01
C TYR A 133 -24.41 -7.88 -12.17
N GLY A 134 -23.59 -8.81 -11.66
CA GLY A 134 -22.13 -8.77 -11.80
C GLY A 134 -21.43 -7.83 -10.81
N VAL A 135 -22.11 -7.40 -9.73
CA VAL A 135 -21.49 -6.56 -8.70
C VAL A 135 -20.47 -7.38 -7.91
N THR A 136 -19.19 -7.08 -8.10
CA THR A 136 -18.07 -7.68 -7.37
C THR A 136 -17.74 -6.91 -6.08
N GLY A 137 -16.94 -7.51 -5.19
CA GLY A 137 -16.48 -6.86 -3.95
C GLY A 137 -17.40 -7.10 -2.74
N ARG A 138 -17.79 -6.03 -2.04
CA ARG A 138 -18.47 -6.12 -0.72
C ARG A 138 -19.77 -6.93 -0.73
N ALA A 139 -20.59 -6.80 -1.79
CA ALA A 139 -21.85 -7.52 -1.90
C ALA A 139 -21.64 -9.04 -2.08
N ALA A 140 -20.66 -9.44 -2.91
CA ALA A 140 -20.29 -10.84 -3.07
C ALA A 140 -19.74 -11.43 -1.77
N VAL A 141 -18.81 -10.73 -1.12
CA VAL A 141 -18.26 -11.15 0.18
C VAL A 141 -19.37 -11.30 1.23
N ALA A 142 -20.32 -10.37 1.31
CA ALA A 142 -21.47 -10.46 2.20
C ALA A 142 -22.35 -11.68 1.89
N LEU A 143 -22.59 -11.98 0.61
CA LEU A 143 -23.35 -13.16 0.18
C LEU A 143 -22.70 -14.46 0.64
N PHE A 144 -21.41 -14.66 0.34
CA PHE A 144 -20.68 -15.88 0.72
C PHE A 144 -20.56 -16.02 2.25
N ARG A 145 -20.36 -14.91 2.98
CA ARG A 145 -20.39 -14.90 4.46
C ARG A 145 -21.75 -15.30 5.01
N ALA A 146 -22.84 -14.78 4.44
CA ALA A 146 -24.20 -15.14 4.85
C ALA A 146 -24.48 -16.64 4.66
N LEU A 147 -24.11 -17.20 3.50
CA LEU A 147 -24.21 -18.64 3.25
C LEU A 147 -23.35 -19.45 4.21
N PHE A 148 -22.17 -18.93 4.60
CA PHE A 148 -21.29 -19.62 5.53
C PHE A 148 -21.89 -19.66 6.94
N PHE A 149 -22.51 -18.57 7.38
CA PHE A 149 -23.23 -18.56 8.65
C PHE A 149 -24.41 -19.54 8.66
N PHE A 150 -25.13 -19.65 7.54
CA PHE A 150 -26.16 -20.67 7.39
C PHE A 150 -25.56 -22.07 7.51
N TYR A 151 -24.51 -22.36 6.74
CA TYR A 151 -23.85 -23.66 6.77
C TYR A 151 -23.32 -24.03 8.17
N LYS A 152 -22.61 -23.12 8.85
CA LYS A 152 -22.04 -23.35 10.19
C LYS A 152 -23.09 -23.84 11.19
N ARG A 153 -24.30 -23.28 11.14
CA ARG A 153 -25.40 -23.65 12.05
C ARG A 153 -26.22 -24.84 11.55
N HIS A 154 -26.43 -24.95 10.24
CA HIS A 154 -27.38 -25.85 9.61
C HIS A 154 -26.74 -27.01 8.83
N HIS A 155 -25.47 -27.35 9.09
CA HIS A 155 -24.67 -28.34 8.34
C HIS A 155 -25.26 -29.77 8.28
N LYS A 156 -26.21 -30.13 9.17
CA LYS A 156 -26.91 -31.43 9.15
C LYS A 156 -28.30 -31.39 8.51
N SER A 157 -28.80 -30.20 8.19
CA SER A 157 -30.16 -30.01 7.69
C SER A 157 -30.26 -30.08 6.16
N CYS A 158 -31.50 -30.09 5.65
CA CYS A 158 -31.80 -30.02 4.22
C CYS A 158 -31.27 -28.74 3.53
N LEU A 159 -30.98 -27.67 4.28
CA LEU A 159 -30.47 -26.39 3.76
C LEU A 159 -29.12 -26.55 3.05
N VAL A 160 -28.32 -27.55 3.40
CA VAL A 160 -27.01 -27.81 2.76
C VAL A 160 -27.18 -28.14 1.28
N ALA A 161 -28.24 -28.88 0.91
CA ALA A 161 -28.52 -29.20 -0.50
C ALA A 161 -28.92 -27.95 -1.30
N ASP A 162 -29.66 -27.02 -0.68
CA ASP A 162 -30.03 -25.75 -1.30
C ASP A 162 -28.81 -24.83 -1.44
N ILE A 163 -27.95 -24.76 -0.42
CA ILE A 163 -26.67 -24.04 -0.48
C ILE A 163 -25.79 -24.62 -1.59
N GLN A 164 -25.69 -25.95 -1.71
CA GLN A 164 -24.92 -26.60 -2.78
C GLN A 164 -25.41 -26.15 -4.16
N LYS A 165 -26.71 -26.31 -4.44
CA LYS A 165 -27.31 -25.92 -5.73
C LYS A 165 -27.11 -24.43 -6.01
N PHE A 166 -27.24 -23.60 -4.99
CA PHE A 166 -27.07 -22.16 -5.08
C PHE A 166 -25.62 -21.77 -5.43
N LEU A 167 -24.64 -22.34 -4.72
CA LEU A 167 -23.22 -22.10 -4.97
C LEU A 167 -22.80 -22.56 -6.38
N THR A 168 -23.22 -23.77 -6.77
CA THR A 168 -22.96 -24.27 -8.11
C THR A 168 -23.59 -23.34 -9.16
N GLY A 169 -24.85 -22.95 -9.00
CA GLY A 169 -25.55 -22.07 -9.94
C GLY A 169 -24.94 -20.67 -10.08
N ILE A 170 -24.40 -20.08 -9.00
CA ILE A 170 -23.74 -18.78 -9.07
C ILE A 170 -22.43 -18.85 -9.85
N VAL A 171 -21.61 -19.86 -9.57
CA VAL A 171 -20.28 -19.94 -10.19
C VAL A 171 -20.38 -20.38 -11.66
N THR A 172 -21.36 -21.22 -12.01
CA THR A 172 -21.62 -21.54 -13.43
C THR A 172 -22.10 -20.32 -14.21
N ALA A 173 -22.96 -19.48 -13.62
CA ALA A 173 -23.41 -18.23 -14.27
C ALA A 173 -22.30 -17.16 -14.33
N HIS A 174 -21.46 -17.09 -13.30
CA HIS A 174 -20.43 -16.07 -13.14
C HIS A 174 -19.12 -16.68 -12.57
N PRO A 175 -18.22 -17.20 -13.44
CA PRO A 175 -16.98 -17.85 -13.01
C PRO A 175 -16.06 -16.97 -12.15
N LYS A 176 -16.17 -15.64 -12.26
CA LYS A 176 -15.38 -14.66 -11.50
C LYS A 176 -15.49 -14.79 -9.97
N PHE A 177 -16.53 -15.48 -9.47
CA PHE A 177 -16.72 -15.74 -8.04
C PHE A 177 -16.02 -17.01 -7.54
N ALA A 178 -15.27 -17.72 -8.38
CA ALA A 178 -14.48 -18.89 -8.00
C ALA A 178 -13.57 -18.68 -6.77
N PRO A 179 -12.85 -17.55 -6.62
CA PRO A 179 -12.01 -17.33 -5.42
C PRO A 179 -12.82 -17.32 -4.12
N HIS A 180 -13.97 -16.62 -4.11
CA HIS A 180 -14.84 -16.58 -2.94
C HIS A 180 -15.47 -17.94 -2.62
N LEU A 181 -15.75 -18.75 -3.65
CA LEU A 181 -16.17 -20.13 -3.46
C LEU A 181 -15.05 -20.97 -2.81
N ILE A 182 -13.82 -20.87 -3.30
CA ILE A 182 -12.68 -21.62 -2.76
C ILE A 182 -12.45 -21.26 -1.29
N ASP A 183 -12.48 -19.97 -0.95
CA ASP A 183 -12.39 -19.50 0.44
C ASP A 183 -13.52 -20.05 1.31
N PHE A 184 -14.76 -20.01 0.81
CA PHE A 184 -15.92 -20.58 1.50
C PHE A 184 -15.72 -22.08 1.77
N LEU A 185 -15.28 -22.84 0.76
CA LEU A 185 -15.04 -24.28 0.89
C LEU A 185 -13.90 -24.61 1.86
N ALA A 186 -12.84 -23.79 1.89
CA ALA A 186 -11.76 -23.90 2.86
C ALA A 186 -12.29 -23.71 4.30
N CYS A 187 -13.08 -22.65 4.52
CA CYS A 187 -13.71 -22.39 5.82
C CYS A 187 -14.66 -23.53 6.25
N CYS A 188 -15.40 -24.13 5.30
CA CYS A 188 -16.26 -25.29 5.57
C CYS A 188 -15.45 -26.50 6.04
N ARG A 189 -14.29 -26.76 5.43
CA ARG A 189 -13.40 -27.86 5.83
C ARG A 189 -12.79 -27.64 7.21
N GLU A 190 -12.42 -26.41 7.55
CA GLU A 190 -11.89 -26.07 8.87
C GLU A 190 -12.94 -26.22 9.98
N THR A 191 -14.18 -25.84 9.71
CA THR A 191 -15.27 -25.91 10.71
C THR A 191 -15.86 -27.31 10.84
N HIS A 192 -16.03 -28.02 9.73
CA HIS A 192 -16.66 -29.34 9.67
C HIS A 192 -15.92 -30.24 8.66
N PRO A 193 -14.84 -30.95 9.07
CA PRO A 193 -14.02 -31.75 8.16
C PRO A 193 -14.77 -32.93 7.54
N GLU A 194 -15.78 -33.47 8.24
CA GLU A 194 -16.60 -34.62 7.80
C GLU A 194 -17.69 -34.26 6.78
N SER A 195 -17.81 -33.00 6.37
CA SER A 195 -18.89 -32.58 5.48
C SER A 195 -18.66 -33.00 4.03
N SER A 196 -19.70 -33.53 3.40
CA SER A 196 -19.71 -33.86 1.97
C SER A 196 -19.90 -32.65 1.05
N LEU A 197 -20.25 -31.47 1.58
CA LEU A 197 -20.55 -30.29 0.77
C LEU A 197 -19.38 -29.87 -0.15
N PRO A 198 -18.12 -29.74 0.32
CA PRO A 198 -17.03 -29.30 -0.54
C PRO A 198 -16.77 -30.23 -1.71
N LEU A 199 -16.78 -31.55 -1.45
CA LEU A 199 -16.62 -32.56 -2.50
C LEU A 199 -17.77 -32.50 -3.50
N ALA A 200 -19.01 -32.37 -3.02
CA ALA A 200 -20.20 -32.33 -3.87
C ALA A 200 -20.24 -31.08 -4.77
N VAL A 201 -19.86 -29.91 -4.26
CA VAL A 201 -19.79 -28.67 -5.04
C VAL A 201 -18.66 -28.73 -6.07
N LEU A 202 -17.45 -29.15 -5.66
CA LEU A 202 -16.29 -29.24 -6.56
C LEU A 202 -16.51 -30.28 -7.66
N SER A 203 -17.10 -31.43 -7.33
CA SER A 203 -17.44 -32.46 -8.33
C SER A 203 -18.46 -31.93 -9.35
N ALA A 204 -19.53 -31.26 -8.90
CA ALA A 204 -20.53 -30.68 -9.78
C ALA A 204 -19.95 -29.61 -10.71
N LEU A 205 -19.09 -28.73 -10.18
CA LEU A 205 -18.45 -27.68 -10.98
C LEU A 205 -17.39 -28.23 -11.93
N SER A 206 -16.57 -29.20 -11.50
CA SER A 206 -15.59 -29.85 -12.36
C SER A 206 -16.26 -30.52 -13.56
N ASN A 207 -17.35 -31.28 -13.31
CA ASN A 207 -18.11 -31.91 -14.39
C ASN A 207 -18.73 -30.89 -15.34
N HIS A 208 -19.23 -29.77 -14.81
CA HIS A 208 -19.76 -28.69 -15.63
C HIS A 208 -18.67 -28.05 -16.51
N ILE A 209 -17.52 -27.68 -15.94
CA ILE A 209 -16.42 -27.03 -16.66
C ILE A 209 -15.90 -27.93 -17.78
N VAL A 210 -15.71 -29.23 -17.51
CA VAL A 210 -15.25 -30.21 -18.50
C VAL A 210 -16.26 -30.39 -19.65
N SER A 211 -17.55 -30.18 -19.38
CA SER A 211 -18.61 -30.29 -20.41
C SER A 211 -18.82 -29.04 -21.27
N LEU A 212 -18.20 -27.91 -20.91
CA LEU A 212 -18.36 -26.65 -21.64
C LEU A 212 -17.51 -26.61 -22.91
N PRO A 213 -17.97 -25.94 -23.98
CA PRO A 213 -17.16 -25.72 -25.17
C PRO A 213 -15.96 -24.81 -24.85
N GLU A 214 -14.82 -25.11 -25.47
CA GLU A 214 -13.53 -24.48 -25.16
C GLU A 214 -13.55 -22.96 -25.38
N THR A 215 -14.36 -22.47 -26.34
CA THR A 215 -14.49 -21.04 -26.67
C THR A 215 -15.10 -20.22 -25.52
N GLN A 216 -16.07 -20.78 -24.79
CA GLN A 216 -16.71 -20.10 -23.65
C GLN A 216 -15.82 -20.12 -22.41
N VAL A 217 -15.00 -21.16 -22.25
CA VAL A 217 -14.07 -21.28 -21.13
C VAL A 217 -12.93 -20.26 -21.26
N MET A 218 -12.47 -19.97 -22.48
CA MET A 218 -11.33 -19.08 -22.73
C MET A 218 -11.52 -17.66 -22.15
N GLU A 219 -12.74 -17.12 -22.15
CA GLU A 219 -13.02 -15.79 -21.60
C GLU A 219 -12.75 -15.70 -20.09
N ASN A 220 -12.98 -16.78 -19.35
CA ASN A 220 -12.84 -16.84 -17.89
C ASN A 220 -11.88 -17.95 -17.44
N LEU A 221 -10.90 -18.30 -18.28
CA LEU A 221 -10.07 -19.48 -18.12
C LEU A 221 -9.37 -19.55 -16.76
N LEU A 222 -8.83 -18.44 -16.27
CA LEU A 222 -8.12 -18.41 -14.99
C LEU A 222 -9.01 -18.84 -13.81
N TYR A 223 -10.26 -18.40 -13.79
CA TYR A 223 -11.19 -18.76 -12.72
C TYR A 223 -11.62 -20.23 -12.80
N ASN A 224 -11.83 -20.73 -14.02
CA ASN A 224 -12.16 -22.14 -14.25
C ASN A 224 -10.97 -23.04 -13.86
N LEU A 225 -9.74 -22.66 -14.20
CA LEU A 225 -8.52 -23.37 -13.80
C LEU A 225 -8.33 -23.37 -12.28
N GLN A 226 -8.66 -22.29 -11.57
CA GLN A 226 -8.62 -22.27 -10.10
C GLN A 226 -9.60 -23.28 -9.48
N VAL A 227 -10.81 -23.42 -10.04
CA VAL A 227 -11.78 -24.43 -9.58
C VAL A 227 -11.27 -25.84 -9.88
N LEU A 228 -10.72 -26.08 -11.07
CA LEU A 228 -10.15 -27.38 -11.45
C LEU A 228 -8.92 -27.74 -10.61
N GLU A 229 -8.07 -26.77 -10.31
CA GLU A 229 -6.91 -26.92 -9.42
C GLU A 229 -7.40 -27.37 -8.04
N ARG A 230 -8.38 -26.66 -7.47
CA ARG A 230 -8.92 -27.00 -6.16
C ARG A 230 -9.66 -28.35 -6.17
N ALA A 231 -10.34 -28.70 -7.25
CA ALA A 231 -10.99 -30.00 -7.43
C ALA A 231 -9.96 -31.15 -7.53
N ALA A 232 -8.84 -30.93 -8.22
CA ALA A 232 -7.74 -31.88 -8.35
C ALA A 232 -6.92 -32.08 -7.05
N GLN A 233 -7.23 -31.34 -5.98
CA GLN A 233 -6.68 -31.61 -4.64
C GLN A 233 -7.55 -32.60 -3.85
N GLU A 234 -8.79 -32.84 -4.29
CA GLU A 234 -9.71 -33.74 -3.61
C GLU A 234 -9.58 -35.17 -4.17
N PRO A 235 -9.12 -36.16 -3.38
CA PRO A 235 -8.87 -37.52 -3.88
C PRO A 235 -10.13 -38.23 -4.38
N GLY A 236 -11.32 -37.76 -3.98
CA GLY A 236 -12.60 -38.30 -4.42
C GLY A 236 -13.02 -37.91 -5.85
N ILE A 237 -12.30 -36.99 -6.51
CA ILE A 237 -12.59 -36.56 -7.88
C ILE A 237 -11.60 -37.22 -8.84
N ALA A 238 -12.09 -37.88 -9.89
CA ALA A 238 -11.20 -38.53 -10.86
C ALA A 238 -10.43 -37.48 -11.69
N PRO A 239 -9.10 -37.56 -11.83
CA PRO A 239 -8.32 -36.55 -12.56
C PRO A 239 -8.41 -36.70 -14.09
N LYS A 240 -8.82 -37.86 -14.61
CA LYS A 240 -8.84 -38.16 -16.05
C LYS A 240 -9.65 -37.15 -16.89
N PRO A 241 -10.91 -36.81 -16.55
CA PRO A 241 -11.69 -35.83 -17.33
C PRO A 241 -11.05 -34.43 -17.34
N ILE A 242 -10.36 -34.05 -16.27
CA ILE A 242 -9.65 -32.76 -16.17
C ILE A 242 -8.47 -32.75 -17.14
N VAL A 243 -7.70 -33.85 -17.20
CA VAL A 243 -6.56 -33.98 -18.11
C VAL A 243 -7.01 -33.97 -19.57
N GLU A 244 -8.03 -34.74 -19.92
CA GLU A 244 -8.58 -34.78 -21.28
C GLU A 244 -9.09 -33.40 -21.72
N PHE A 245 -9.77 -32.68 -20.82
CA PHE A 245 -10.21 -31.31 -21.06
C PHE A 245 -9.03 -30.37 -21.30
N CYS A 246 -7.99 -30.41 -20.47
CA CYS A 246 -6.78 -29.59 -20.65
C CYS A 246 -6.08 -29.88 -21.99
N ILE A 247 -6.04 -31.14 -22.43
CA ILE A 247 -5.51 -31.50 -23.76
C ILE A 247 -6.38 -30.91 -24.87
N SER A 248 -7.70 -31.03 -24.77
CA SER A 248 -8.63 -30.43 -25.76
C SER A 248 -8.46 -28.92 -25.84
N LEU A 249 -8.31 -28.26 -24.69
CA LEU A 249 -8.09 -26.83 -24.59
C LEU A 249 -6.81 -26.41 -25.33
N LEU A 250 -5.69 -27.09 -25.12
CA LEU A 250 -4.42 -26.76 -25.79
C LEU A 250 -4.46 -27.01 -27.30
N LYS A 251 -5.21 -28.01 -27.77
CA LYS A 251 -5.32 -28.33 -29.20
C LYS A 251 -6.26 -27.40 -29.95
N THR A 252 -7.33 -26.96 -29.30
CA THR A 252 -8.42 -26.22 -29.95
C THR A 252 -8.24 -24.70 -29.87
N THR A 253 -7.44 -24.21 -28.92
CA THR A 253 -7.30 -22.77 -28.64
C THR A 253 -5.91 -22.25 -28.95
N THR A 254 -5.80 -20.92 -29.08
CA THR A 254 -4.53 -20.19 -29.28
C THR A 254 -3.68 -20.06 -28.02
N LEU A 255 -4.01 -20.73 -26.91
CA LEU A 255 -3.36 -20.57 -25.60
C LEU A 255 -1.83 -20.73 -25.66
N CYS A 256 -1.35 -21.72 -26.42
CA CYS A 256 0.08 -22.00 -26.57
C CYS A 256 0.82 -20.87 -27.31
N VAL A 257 0.14 -20.23 -28.26
CA VAL A 257 0.67 -19.18 -29.15
C VAL A 257 0.50 -17.78 -28.55
N GLU A 258 -0.49 -17.58 -27.67
CA GLU A 258 -0.69 -16.30 -26.96
C GLU A 258 0.36 -16.04 -25.87
N GLY A 259 1.11 -17.07 -25.43
CA GLY A 259 2.20 -16.92 -24.48
C GLY A 259 1.80 -16.34 -23.11
N ASN A 260 0.52 -16.40 -22.70
CA ASN A 260 0.11 -15.72 -21.48
C ASN A 260 0.62 -16.46 -20.22
N TRP A 261 1.67 -15.91 -19.60
CA TRP A 261 2.31 -16.44 -18.40
C TRP A 261 1.32 -16.79 -17.27
N ARG A 262 0.29 -15.97 -17.03
CA ARG A 262 -0.69 -16.24 -15.96
C ARG A 262 -1.55 -17.46 -16.26
N LYS A 263 -2.03 -17.60 -17.51
CA LYS A 263 -2.85 -18.74 -17.94
C LYS A 263 -2.02 -20.03 -17.93
N GLY A 264 -0.77 -19.97 -18.39
CA GLY A 264 0.17 -21.09 -18.33
C GLY A 264 0.46 -21.56 -16.90
N ASN A 265 0.65 -20.63 -15.95
CA ASN A 265 0.81 -20.99 -14.54
C ASN A 265 -0.45 -21.63 -13.95
N GLY A 266 -1.65 -21.15 -14.31
CA GLY A 266 -2.90 -21.77 -13.89
C GLY A 266 -3.00 -23.23 -14.35
N LEU A 267 -2.61 -23.53 -15.60
CA LEU A 267 -2.59 -24.88 -16.13
C LEU A 267 -1.58 -25.78 -15.39
N LEU A 268 -0.37 -25.26 -15.16
CA LEU A 268 0.66 -25.97 -14.39
C LEU A 268 0.25 -26.21 -12.93
N ALA A 269 -0.54 -25.32 -12.32
CA ALA A 269 -1.05 -25.49 -10.96
C ALA A 269 -2.05 -26.66 -10.87
N VAL A 270 -2.92 -26.83 -11.88
CA VAL A 270 -3.78 -28.02 -12.01
C VAL A 270 -2.93 -29.28 -12.14
N CYS A 271 -1.94 -29.28 -13.06
CA CYS A 271 -1.04 -30.42 -13.24
C CYS A 271 -0.29 -30.78 -11.95
N ARG A 272 0.17 -29.77 -11.20
CA ARG A 272 0.84 -29.96 -9.91
C ARG A 272 -0.10 -30.60 -8.89
N SER A 273 -1.35 -30.13 -8.79
CA SER A 273 -2.33 -30.68 -7.86
C SER A 273 -2.61 -32.16 -8.17
N ILE A 274 -2.71 -32.53 -9.45
CA ILE A 274 -2.86 -33.93 -9.87
C ILE A 274 -1.64 -34.77 -9.44
N LEU A 275 -0.42 -34.29 -9.67
CA LEU A 275 0.82 -34.97 -9.26
C LEU A 275 0.97 -35.14 -7.74
N GLN A 276 0.37 -34.24 -6.97
CA GLN A 276 0.46 -34.21 -5.51
C GLN A 276 -0.53 -35.14 -4.84
N TYR A 277 -1.79 -35.15 -5.28
CA TYR A 277 -2.91 -35.73 -4.52
C TYR A 277 -3.48 -37.02 -5.14
N HIS A 278 -3.14 -37.35 -6.38
CA HIS A 278 -3.69 -38.51 -7.08
C HIS A 278 -2.62 -39.55 -7.44
N ASN A 279 -3.05 -40.81 -7.49
CA ASN A 279 -2.28 -41.85 -8.16
C ASN A 279 -2.33 -41.61 -9.68
N THR A 280 -1.17 -41.35 -10.28
CA THR A 280 -1.05 -40.99 -11.70
C THR A 280 -1.00 -42.18 -12.64
N ASN A 281 -0.85 -43.41 -12.13
CA ASN A 281 -0.85 -44.64 -12.94
C ASN A 281 -2.03 -44.75 -13.94
N PRO A 282 -3.31 -44.52 -13.55
CA PRO A 282 -4.44 -44.64 -14.46
C PRO A 282 -4.54 -43.54 -15.53
N VAL A 283 -3.79 -42.44 -15.40
CA VAL A 283 -3.83 -41.29 -16.33
C VAL A 283 -2.43 -40.99 -16.87
N HIS A 284 -1.49 -41.93 -16.73
CA HIS A 284 -0.07 -41.67 -16.97
C HIS A 284 0.20 -41.24 -18.43
N VAL A 285 -0.48 -41.89 -19.38
CA VAL A 285 -0.31 -41.62 -20.81
C VAL A 285 -0.90 -40.26 -21.17
N GLU A 286 -2.18 -40.04 -20.85
CA GLU A 286 -2.87 -38.79 -21.18
C GLU A 286 -2.22 -37.60 -20.46
N PHE A 287 -1.80 -37.77 -19.22
CA PHE A 287 -1.14 -36.72 -18.46
C PHE A 287 0.29 -36.44 -18.95
N GLY A 288 1.00 -37.49 -19.41
CA GLY A 288 2.26 -37.36 -20.14
C GLY A 288 2.10 -36.55 -21.42
N ASP A 289 1.07 -36.87 -22.23
CA ASP A 289 0.74 -36.13 -23.45
C ASP A 289 0.43 -34.66 -23.18
N LEU A 290 -0.34 -34.36 -22.12
CA LEU A 290 -0.62 -32.99 -21.70
C LEU A 290 0.67 -32.21 -21.40
N LEU A 291 1.54 -32.75 -20.56
CA LEU A 291 2.80 -32.10 -20.19
C LEU A 291 3.73 -31.97 -21.40
N TYR A 292 3.76 -32.97 -22.28
CA TYR A 292 4.49 -32.94 -23.55
C TYR A 292 4.04 -31.81 -24.46
N LEU A 293 2.73 -31.64 -24.61
CA LEU A 293 2.16 -30.54 -25.40
C LEU A 293 2.58 -29.17 -24.83
N ILE A 294 2.53 -29.01 -23.50
CA ILE A 294 2.91 -27.74 -22.85
C ILE A 294 4.40 -27.44 -23.09
N PHE A 295 5.32 -28.37 -22.81
CA PHE A 295 6.74 -28.04 -22.95
C PHE A 295 7.21 -27.95 -24.40
N THR A 296 6.47 -28.49 -25.36
CA THR A 296 6.84 -28.45 -26.79
C THR A 296 6.29 -27.21 -27.48
N PHE A 297 5.05 -26.81 -27.19
CA PHE A 297 4.32 -25.82 -27.98
C PHE A 297 4.05 -24.48 -27.29
N PHE A 298 4.21 -24.37 -25.97
CA PHE A 298 3.95 -23.10 -25.27
C PHE A 298 5.09 -22.10 -25.53
N GLU A 299 4.76 -20.83 -25.84
CA GLU A 299 5.76 -19.81 -26.20
C GLU A 299 6.72 -19.47 -25.04
N GLU A 300 6.18 -19.32 -23.83
CA GLU A 300 6.94 -18.91 -22.63
C GLU A 300 7.90 -20.00 -22.13
N VAL A 301 9.18 -19.63 -22.00
CA VAL A 301 10.27 -20.55 -21.63
C VAL A 301 10.06 -21.13 -20.23
N ASP A 302 9.70 -20.29 -19.25
CA ASP A 302 9.50 -20.71 -17.86
C ASP A 302 8.40 -21.76 -17.72
N ILE A 303 7.32 -21.61 -18.49
CA ILE A 303 6.21 -22.56 -18.49
C ILE A 303 6.66 -23.90 -19.09
N ARG A 304 7.43 -23.87 -20.18
CA ARG A 304 7.97 -25.08 -20.80
C ARG A 304 8.92 -25.83 -19.89
N ASP A 305 9.85 -25.13 -19.24
CA ASP A 305 10.85 -25.77 -18.38
C ASP A 305 10.19 -26.42 -17.17
N ARG A 306 9.18 -25.78 -16.59
CA ARG A 306 8.39 -26.35 -15.48
C ARG A 306 7.54 -27.53 -15.93
N ALA A 307 6.92 -27.47 -17.11
CA ALA A 307 6.22 -28.62 -17.69
C ALA A 307 7.17 -29.80 -17.96
N ARG A 308 8.38 -29.53 -18.47
CA ARG A 308 9.41 -30.55 -18.71
C ARG A 308 9.88 -31.19 -17.40
N PHE A 309 10.03 -30.40 -16.35
CA PHE A 309 10.33 -30.91 -15.01
C PHE A 309 9.20 -31.81 -14.50
N TYR A 310 7.95 -31.38 -14.57
CA TYR A 310 6.80 -32.21 -14.19
C TYR A 310 6.69 -33.49 -15.01
N TYR A 311 7.01 -33.43 -16.31
CA TYR A 311 7.07 -34.61 -17.16
C TYR A 311 8.15 -35.59 -16.69
N ALA A 312 9.35 -35.09 -16.40
CA ALA A 312 10.44 -35.92 -15.88
C ALA A 312 10.10 -36.52 -14.50
N VAL A 313 9.38 -35.77 -13.65
CA VAL A 313 8.88 -36.27 -12.36
C VAL A 313 7.87 -37.39 -12.57
N LEU A 314 6.91 -37.21 -13.50
CA LEU A 314 5.91 -38.21 -13.83
C LEU A 314 6.52 -39.52 -14.36
N THR A 315 7.55 -39.44 -15.21
CA THR A 315 8.14 -40.63 -15.86
C THR A 315 9.16 -41.36 -14.99
N ASN A 316 9.86 -40.67 -14.09
CA ASN A 316 11.01 -41.23 -13.37
C ASN A 316 10.74 -41.53 -11.88
N LEU A 317 9.63 -41.06 -11.32
CA LEU A 317 9.32 -41.22 -9.89
C LEU A 317 7.99 -41.97 -9.70
N SER A 318 7.89 -42.72 -8.61
CA SER A 318 6.62 -43.32 -8.18
C SER A 318 5.71 -42.24 -7.57
N SER A 319 4.39 -42.42 -7.65
CA SER A 319 3.38 -41.49 -7.11
C SER A 319 3.62 -41.09 -5.65
N ASP A 320 4.12 -42.03 -4.85
CA ASP A 320 4.38 -41.80 -3.42
C ASP A 320 5.63 -40.92 -3.21
N LYS A 321 6.60 -41.02 -4.13
CA LYS A 321 7.78 -40.16 -4.13
C LYS A 321 7.48 -38.79 -4.72
N THR A 322 6.63 -38.71 -5.76
CA THR A 322 6.23 -37.42 -6.35
C THR A 322 5.44 -36.58 -5.35
N SER A 323 4.46 -37.19 -4.68
CA SER A 323 3.70 -36.54 -3.62
C SER A 323 4.63 -36.10 -2.48
N GLY A 324 5.53 -36.94 -1.99
CA GLY A 324 6.50 -36.57 -0.95
C GLY A 324 7.42 -35.39 -1.31
N ILE A 325 7.95 -35.35 -2.55
CA ILE A 325 8.81 -34.25 -3.03
C ILE A 325 8.02 -32.94 -3.18
N LEU A 326 6.75 -33.04 -3.60
CA LEU A 326 5.90 -31.87 -3.89
C LEU A 326 5.05 -31.40 -2.71
N LEU A 327 4.84 -32.25 -1.69
CA LEU A 327 4.04 -31.97 -0.49
C LEU A 327 4.82 -31.25 0.59
N ASN A 328 6.16 -31.31 0.60
CA ASN A 328 7.00 -30.72 1.66
C ASN A 328 6.59 -29.26 1.90
N PRO A 329 5.79 -28.98 2.94
CA PRO A 329 5.44 -27.63 3.29
C PRO A 329 6.57 -27.12 4.17
N VAL A 330 6.95 -25.87 3.98
CA VAL A 330 7.76 -25.10 4.93
C VAL A 330 6.92 -24.88 6.20
N THR A 331 6.56 -25.94 6.90
CA THR A 331 5.78 -25.89 8.13
C THR A 331 6.63 -26.44 9.26
N ASN A 332 7.07 -25.48 10.08
CA ASN A 332 7.45 -25.65 11.47
C ASN A 332 8.80 -26.32 11.74
N SER A 333 9.88 -25.60 11.46
CA SER A 333 10.94 -25.39 12.46
C SER A 333 11.87 -24.28 11.98
N ASN A 334 12.36 -23.53 12.96
CA ASN A 334 13.26 -22.40 12.82
C ASN A 334 14.38 -22.66 11.79
N THR A 335 14.66 -21.64 10.98
CA THR A 335 15.86 -21.53 10.12
C THR A 335 16.16 -22.79 9.29
N ALA A 336 15.49 -22.96 8.14
CA ALA A 336 15.86 -24.04 7.23
C ALA A 336 15.58 -23.68 5.76
N SER A 337 16.67 -23.48 5.03
CA SER A 337 16.85 -23.97 3.67
C SER A 337 15.73 -23.64 2.69
N GLN A 338 15.85 -22.48 2.03
CA GLN A 338 15.31 -22.27 0.69
C GLN A 338 15.85 -23.38 -0.22
N THR A 339 15.14 -24.50 -0.27
CA THR A 339 15.44 -25.61 -1.18
C THR A 339 15.12 -25.11 -2.59
N LEU A 340 15.97 -25.43 -3.57
CA LEU A 340 15.77 -25.10 -5.00
C LEU A 340 14.36 -25.45 -5.52
N THR A 341 13.69 -26.39 -4.86
CA THR A 341 12.29 -26.77 -5.07
C THR A 341 11.31 -25.62 -4.83
N SER A 342 11.52 -24.72 -3.86
CA SER A 342 10.63 -23.58 -3.59
C SER A 342 10.68 -22.53 -4.72
N LEU A 343 11.84 -22.34 -5.36
CA LEU A 343 12.02 -21.46 -6.52
C LEU A 343 11.40 -22.06 -7.79
N MET A 344 11.53 -23.38 -7.99
CA MET A 344 10.97 -24.10 -9.15
C MET A 344 9.46 -24.35 -9.05
N THR A 345 8.91 -24.44 -7.84
CA THR A 345 7.51 -24.85 -7.63
C THR A 345 6.52 -23.68 -7.61
N GLY A 346 6.97 -22.43 -7.59
CA GLY A 346 6.13 -21.23 -7.79
C GLY A 346 4.79 -21.34 -7.09
N SER A 347 4.79 -21.62 -5.78
CA SER A 347 3.57 -21.51 -4.98
C SER A 347 3.01 -20.12 -5.20
N THR A 348 1.81 -20.04 -5.79
CA THR A 348 1.03 -18.80 -5.93
C THR A 348 0.74 -18.14 -4.59
N ASN A 349 0.92 -18.89 -3.50
CA ASN A 349 1.15 -18.36 -2.17
C ASN A 349 2.59 -17.83 -2.11
N PHE A 350 2.80 -16.61 -2.60
CA PHE A 350 3.78 -15.77 -1.93
C PHE A 350 3.44 -15.85 -0.44
N PRO A 351 4.38 -16.21 0.46
CA PRO A 351 4.11 -16.04 1.88
C PRO A 351 3.59 -14.61 2.03
N THR A 352 2.40 -14.47 2.61
CA THR A 352 1.78 -13.17 2.90
C THR A 352 2.92 -12.31 3.41
N ALA A 353 3.28 -11.25 2.67
CA ALA A 353 4.47 -10.47 2.96
C ALA A 353 4.43 -10.20 4.47
N SER A 354 5.48 -10.65 5.19
CA SER A 354 5.51 -10.48 6.64
C SER A 354 5.18 -9.02 6.90
N PRO A 355 4.20 -8.72 7.77
CA PRO A 355 3.68 -7.37 7.91
C PRO A 355 4.84 -6.42 8.12
N VAL A 356 4.88 -5.34 7.35
CA VAL A 356 5.94 -4.32 7.45
C VAL A 356 5.99 -3.86 8.90
N ILE A 357 7.10 -4.16 9.58
CA ILE A 357 7.23 -3.85 11.00
C ILE A 357 7.52 -2.35 11.10
N THR A 358 6.53 -1.60 11.55
CA THR A 358 6.70 -0.16 11.78
C THR A 358 7.37 0.04 13.14
N LYS A 359 8.61 0.53 13.13
CA LYS A 359 9.34 0.92 14.35
C LYS A 359 8.98 2.37 14.68
N GLN A 360 8.57 2.61 15.93
CA GLN A 360 8.23 3.95 16.41
C GLN A 360 9.46 4.80 16.75
N GLU A 361 10.58 4.16 17.08
CA GLU A 361 11.85 4.82 17.38
C GLU A 361 12.76 4.87 16.14
N PRO A 362 13.43 6.00 15.87
CA PRO A 362 14.29 6.16 14.69
C PRO A 362 15.60 5.38 14.88
N VAL A 363 15.69 4.21 14.25
CA VAL A 363 16.91 3.39 14.22
C VAL A 363 17.99 4.00 13.34
N LEU A 364 17.59 4.83 12.38
CA LEU A 364 18.43 5.54 11.44
C LEU A 364 18.36 7.04 11.72
N ASN A 365 19.49 7.73 11.63
CA ASN A 365 19.56 9.18 11.73
C ASN A 365 20.10 9.77 10.44
N LEU A 366 19.36 10.75 9.92
CA LEU A 366 19.71 11.50 8.73
C LEU A 366 20.34 12.82 9.14
N ILE A 367 21.61 13.01 8.78
CA ILE A 367 22.40 14.18 9.14
C ILE A 367 22.72 14.95 7.86
N ARG A 368 22.46 16.25 7.86
CA ARG A 368 22.86 17.13 6.76
C ARG A 368 24.37 17.36 6.82
N CYS A 369 25.07 17.16 5.70
CA CYS A 369 26.49 17.47 5.59
C CYS A 369 26.66 18.99 5.41
N SER A 370 27.47 19.64 6.24
CA SER A 370 27.90 21.01 5.99
C SER A 370 28.84 21.06 4.78
N GLU A 371 28.67 22.04 3.90
CA GLU A 371 29.51 22.26 2.70
C GLU A 371 30.95 22.76 3.00
N ASN A 372 31.36 22.78 4.27
CA ASN A 372 32.70 23.21 4.65
C ASN A 372 33.56 21.96 4.86
N GLU A 373 34.34 21.56 3.84
CA GLU A 373 35.70 21.02 4.07
C GLU A 373 36.55 20.80 2.80
N ASP A 374 36.03 20.79 1.56
CA ASP A 374 36.87 20.39 0.40
C ASP A 374 36.87 21.30 -0.86
N ASP A 375 36.14 22.42 -0.89
CA ASP A 375 36.22 23.38 -2.03
C ASP A 375 37.11 24.60 -1.71
N SER A 376 38.23 24.38 -1.02
CA SER A 376 39.36 25.32 -1.07
C SER A 376 40.14 25.16 -2.37
N GLU A 377 39.48 25.35 -3.51
CA GLU A 377 40.19 25.93 -4.65
C GLU A 377 40.23 27.44 -4.43
N GLU A 378 41.22 27.87 -3.64
CA GLU A 378 41.80 29.22 -3.75
C GLU A 378 42.36 29.38 -5.16
N GLY A 379 41.46 29.56 -6.13
CA GLY A 379 41.78 30.14 -7.42
C GLY A 379 41.99 31.63 -7.23
N ASP A 380 43.16 32.00 -6.70
CA ASP A 380 43.74 33.33 -6.83
C ASP A 380 43.86 33.64 -8.33
N ILE A 381 42.79 34.15 -8.94
CA ILE A 381 42.88 34.80 -10.25
C ILE A 381 43.30 36.24 -9.98
N SER A 382 44.59 36.39 -9.71
CA SER A 382 45.30 37.63 -9.90
C SER A 382 45.02 38.16 -11.31
N THR A 383 44.48 39.39 -11.38
CA THR A 383 44.60 40.31 -12.53
C THR A 383 44.38 39.69 -13.92
N ILE A 384 43.12 39.52 -14.32
CA ILE A 384 42.77 39.54 -15.74
C ILE A 384 42.33 40.97 -16.05
N GLY A 385 43.04 41.61 -16.98
CA GLY A 385 42.93 43.01 -17.33
C GLY A 385 41.56 43.45 -17.84
N ASP A 386 41.41 44.77 -17.91
CA ASP A 386 40.23 45.55 -18.29
C ASP A 386 39.70 45.30 -19.72
N ASP A 387 39.43 44.05 -20.10
CA ASP A 387 38.68 43.75 -21.32
C ASP A 387 37.17 43.65 -21.01
N VAL A 388 36.59 44.78 -20.58
CA VAL A 388 35.14 44.95 -20.37
C VAL A 388 34.38 45.07 -21.70
N GLU A 389 35.06 45.25 -22.83
CA GLU A 389 34.47 45.69 -24.10
C GLU A 389 33.63 44.65 -24.88
N SER A 390 33.58 43.37 -24.47
CA SER A 390 32.80 42.35 -25.23
C SER A 390 31.76 41.56 -24.43
N THR A 391 31.54 41.88 -23.15
CA THR A 391 30.59 41.11 -22.33
C THR A 391 29.17 41.70 -22.44
N ASP A 392 28.34 41.10 -23.29
CA ASP A 392 26.92 41.47 -23.39
C ASP A 392 26.13 40.93 -22.17
N PHE A 393 26.02 41.77 -21.14
CA PHE A 393 25.25 41.46 -19.93
C PHE A 393 23.76 41.18 -20.21
N SER A 394 23.20 41.70 -21.32
CA SER A 394 21.80 41.44 -21.70
C SER A 394 21.62 40.00 -22.16
N LEU A 395 22.63 39.44 -22.81
CA LEU A 395 22.65 38.06 -23.25
C LEU A 395 22.83 37.12 -22.06
N ILE A 396 23.61 37.51 -21.06
CA ILE A 396 23.77 36.77 -19.80
C ILE A 396 22.45 36.73 -19.01
N TYR A 397 21.76 37.86 -18.87
CA TYR A 397 20.44 37.94 -18.22
C TYR A 397 19.38 37.09 -18.95
N LYS A 398 19.38 37.07 -20.29
CA LYS A 398 18.45 36.23 -21.08
C LYS A 398 18.78 34.73 -21.00
N LYS A 399 20.08 34.38 -20.97
CA LYS A 399 20.55 32.99 -20.93
C LYS A 399 20.28 32.33 -19.59
N SER A 400 20.44 33.08 -18.50
CA SER A 400 20.09 32.65 -17.14
C SER A 400 18.58 32.46 -16.98
N ARG A 401 17.73 33.31 -17.60
CA ARG A 401 16.28 33.11 -17.64
C ARG A 401 15.84 31.85 -18.42
N SER A 402 16.69 31.38 -19.33
CA SER A 402 16.48 30.20 -20.17
C SER A 402 17.20 28.95 -19.65
N PHE A 403 17.82 29.02 -18.47
CA PHE A 403 18.56 27.88 -17.91
C PHE A 403 17.56 26.80 -17.47
N THR A 404 17.88 25.54 -17.78
CA THR A 404 16.95 24.41 -17.65
C THR A 404 17.16 23.58 -16.39
N ASP A 405 18.33 23.66 -15.76
CA ASP A 405 18.63 22.91 -14.54
C ASP A 405 18.55 23.82 -13.31
N THR A 406 17.38 23.82 -12.69
CA THR A 406 17.02 24.68 -11.54
C THR A 406 17.05 23.89 -10.24
N ARG A 407 17.83 22.79 -10.21
CA ARG A 407 17.88 21.85 -9.10
C ARG A 407 18.80 22.36 -7.99
N VAL A 408 18.30 22.26 -6.77
CA VAL A 408 19.05 22.50 -5.53
C VAL A 408 19.51 21.15 -5.02
N THR A 409 20.83 20.97 -4.91
CA THR A 409 21.42 19.72 -4.42
C THR A 409 21.81 19.88 -2.96
N GLN A 410 21.43 18.92 -2.12
CA GLN A 410 21.80 18.89 -0.71
C GLN A 410 22.41 17.54 -0.37
N ASN A 411 23.53 17.57 0.37
CA ASN A 411 24.28 16.39 0.75
C ASN A 411 23.85 15.92 2.15
N PHE A 412 23.57 14.63 2.27
CA PHE A 412 23.17 14.00 3.52
C PHE A 412 24.01 12.77 3.81
N GLN A 413 24.11 12.45 5.09
CA GLN A 413 24.70 11.24 5.61
C GLN A 413 23.67 10.53 6.46
N ILE A 414 23.36 9.28 6.14
CA ILE A 414 22.55 8.43 7.01
C ILE A 414 23.46 7.59 7.90
N THR A 415 23.09 7.46 9.17
CA THR A 415 23.86 6.73 10.19
C THR A 415 22.96 5.81 10.99
N LEU A 416 23.45 4.63 11.38
CA LEU A 416 22.75 3.73 12.30
C LEU A 416 22.94 4.21 13.74
N VAL A 417 21.85 4.51 14.46
CA VAL A 417 21.91 5.23 15.75
C VAL A 417 22.42 4.35 16.90
N GLU A 418 22.01 3.08 16.93
CA GLU A 418 22.39 2.10 17.95
C GLU A 418 22.58 0.70 17.36
N SER A 419 23.46 -0.09 17.99
CA SER A 419 23.69 -1.49 17.65
C SER A 419 22.54 -2.36 18.17
N ILE A 420 21.45 -2.42 17.43
CA ILE A 420 20.41 -3.43 17.64
C ILE A 420 20.92 -4.73 17.00
N PRO A 421 21.01 -5.87 17.74
CA PRO A 421 21.54 -7.13 17.21
C PRO A 421 20.84 -7.62 15.93
N GLU A 422 19.55 -7.31 15.80
CA GLU A 422 18.71 -7.67 14.66
C GLU A 422 18.99 -6.81 13.40
N LEU A 423 19.66 -5.66 13.56
CA LEU A 423 19.90 -4.65 12.51
C LEU A 423 21.39 -4.30 12.39
N GLU A 424 22.28 -5.28 12.66
CA GLU A 424 23.72 -5.13 12.42
C GLU A 424 24.03 -4.87 10.93
N GLU A 425 23.22 -5.44 10.04
CA GLU A 425 23.25 -5.19 8.60
C GLU A 425 21.85 -4.91 8.08
N ILE A 426 21.74 -3.84 7.33
CA ILE A 426 20.51 -3.39 6.68
C ILE A 426 20.73 -3.46 5.18
N TYR A 427 19.81 -4.11 4.48
CA TYR A 427 19.81 -4.22 3.03
C TYR A 427 18.66 -3.44 2.40
N THR A 428 18.88 -3.04 1.15
CA THR A 428 17.85 -2.42 0.29
C THR A 428 17.13 -1.27 1.00
N LEU A 429 17.88 -0.36 1.62
CA LEU A 429 17.30 0.80 2.28
C LEU A 429 16.78 1.76 1.20
N VAL A 430 15.49 2.06 1.25
CA VAL A 430 14.83 3.03 0.37
C VAL A 430 14.30 4.18 1.22
N LEU A 431 14.67 5.40 0.85
CA LEU A 431 14.15 6.62 1.46
C LEU A 431 13.04 7.18 0.58
N HIS A 432 11.85 7.28 1.16
CA HIS A 432 10.67 7.87 0.55
C HIS A 432 10.41 9.26 1.15
N PHE A 433 10.06 10.22 0.30
CA PHE A 433 9.89 11.62 0.66
C PHE A 433 8.46 12.06 0.39
N THR A 434 7.85 12.83 1.29
CA THR A 434 6.54 13.45 1.02
C THR A 434 6.67 14.55 -0.02
N THR A 435 5.74 14.60 -0.97
CA THR A 435 5.70 15.65 -1.99
C THR A 435 5.09 16.94 -1.44
N ASP A 436 5.82 18.06 -1.55
CA ASP A 436 5.30 19.42 -1.33
C ASP A 436 4.72 19.97 -2.65
N SER A 437 3.64 20.75 -2.58
CA SER A 437 2.98 21.31 -3.77
C SER A 437 3.85 22.29 -4.56
N ASN A 438 4.84 22.92 -3.92
CA ASN A 438 5.74 23.89 -4.54
C ASN A 438 6.98 23.25 -5.15
N TYR A 439 7.08 21.91 -5.12
CA TYR A 439 8.25 21.16 -5.59
C TYR A 439 7.85 20.03 -6.55
N GLU A 440 8.78 19.68 -7.44
CA GLU A 440 8.70 18.44 -8.22
C GLU A 440 8.91 17.25 -7.27
N PRO A 441 8.21 16.11 -7.46
CA PRO A 441 8.40 14.92 -6.64
C PRO A 441 9.87 14.50 -6.55
N VAL A 442 10.38 14.41 -5.31
CA VAL A 442 11.76 14.01 -5.04
C VAL A 442 11.92 12.53 -5.35
N LYS A 443 12.96 12.17 -6.10
CA LYS A 443 13.25 10.77 -6.42
C LYS A 443 13.68 10.02 -5.15
N GLU A 444 13.21 8.80 -5.02
CA GLU A 444 13.60 7.91 -3.94
C GLU A 444 15.11 7.63 -3.98
N VAL A 445 15.72 7.54 -2.80
CA VAL A 445 17.14 7.22 -2.66
C VAL A 445 17.27 5.77 -2.20
N CYS A 446 18.00 4.97 -2.98
CA CYS A 446 18.26 3.57 -2.69
C CYS A 446 19.70 3.38 -2.21
N ILE A 447 19.87 2.88 -1.00
CA ILE A 447 21.15 2.52 -0.40
C ILE A 447 21.20 0.99 -0.32
N PRO A 448 22.06 0.31 -1.11
CA PRO A 448 22.04 -1.15 -1.22
C PRO A 448 22.31 -1.88 0.10
N CYS A 449 23.24 -1.37 0.91
CA CYS A 449 23.64 -1.97 2.17
C CYS A 449 24.19 -0.92 3.14
N LEU A 450 23.85 -1.06 4.42
CA LEU A 450 24.46 -0.39 5.56
C LEU A 450 24.86 -1.46 6.57
N SER A 451 26.16 -1.69 6.76
CA SER A 451 26.69 -2.67 7.72
C SER A 451 27.63 -2.01 8.73
N LEU A 452 27.53 -2.46 9.99
CA LEU A 452 28.50 -2.14 11.06
C LEU A 452 29.82 -2.90 10.91
N LYS A 453 29.89 -3.93 10.04
CA LYS A 453 31.08 -4.74 9.77
C LYS A 453 31.80 -4.21 8.54
N GLN A 454 33.13 -4.21 8.57
CA GLN A 454 33.92 -3.91 7.38
C GLN A 454 33.83 -5.07 6.36
N PRO A 455 34.11 -4.83 5.07
CA PRO A 455 34.09 -5.87 4.03
C PRO A 455 35.06 -7.04 4.30
N ASP A 456 36.07 -6.82 5.15
CA ASP A 456 37.08 -7.81 5.55
C ASP A 456 36.68 -8.60 6.82
N GLY A 457 35.46 -8.39 7.35
CA GLY A 457 34.94 -9.07 8.52
C GLY A 457 35.45 -8.52 9.86
N THR A 458 36.27 -7.47 9.86
CA THR A 458 36.70 -6.81 11.09
C THR A 458 35.61 -5.86 11.62
N PRO A 459 35.37 -5.81 12.94
CA PRO A 459 34.52 -4.78 13.52
C PRO A 459 35.18 -3.42 13.29
N ARG A 460 34.42 -2.45 12.79
CA ARG A 460 34.92 -1.10 12.51
C ARG A 460 35.47 -0.51 13.83
N SER A 461 36.79 -0.35 13.92
CA SER A 461 37.53 0.06 15.14
C SER A 461 37.28 1.50 15.57
N ASP A 462 36.63 2.27 14.71
CA ASP A 462 36.45 3.68 14.92
C ASP A 462 35.02 3.91 15.40
N LEU A 463 34.87 4.91 16.26
CA LEU A 463 33.63 5.41 16.87
C LEU A 463 32.53 5.82 15.86
N TYR A 464 32.66 5.48 14.58
CA TYR A 464 31.80 5.84 13.47
C TYR A 464 30.83 4.70 13.13
N LYS A 465 29.58 4.92 13.56
CA LYS A 465 28.35 4.27 13.11
C LYS A 465 28.37 3.96 11.61
N ALA A 466 27.83 2.80 11.21
CA ALA A 466 27.58 2.47 9.80
C ALA A 466 26.93 3.65 9.10
N SER A 467 27.59 4.22 8.09
CA SER A 467 27.13 5.45 7.46
C SER A 467 27.33 5.46 5.95
N ALA A 468 26.40 6.11 5.25
CA ALA A 468 26.43 6.32 3.81
C ALA A 468 26.12 7.77 3.49
N LYS A 469 26.94 8.38 2.60
CA LYS A 469 26.73 9.73 2.09
C LYS A 469 26.01 9.67 0.74
N PHE A 470 25.07 10.58 0.51
CA PHE A 470 24.34 10.69 -0.74
C PHE A 470 23.82 12.12 -0.94
N SER A 471 23.46 12.45 -2.17
CA SER A 471 22.94 13.77 -2.55
C SER A 471 21.48 13.66 -2.95
N ILE A 472 20.66 14.61 -2.50
CA ILE A 472 19.25 14.75 -2.88
C ILE A 472 19.12 15.99 -3.76
N HIS A 473 18.40 15.84 -4.88
CA HIS A 473 18.09 16.96 -5.78
C HIS A 473 16.65 17.40 -5.60
N PHE A 474 16.46 18.65 -5.17
CA PHE A 474 15.17 19.30 -5.03
C PHE A 474 14.94 20.24 -6.21
N LYS A 475 13.74 20.20 -6.80
CA LYS A 475 13.39 21.11 -7.90
C LYS A 475 12.14 21.91 -7.55
N PRO A 476 12.28 23.15 -7.08
CA PRO A 476 11.14 23.99 -6.76
C PRO A 476 10.50 24.59 -8.03
N TRP A 477 9.18 24.74 -7.99
CA TRP A 477 8.40 25.53 -8.94
C TRP A 477 8.42 27.02 -8.60
N GLU A 478 8.57 27.33 -7.31
CA GLU A 478 8.77 28.69 -6.78
C GLU A 478 9.84 28.67 -5.66
N PRO A 479 10.65 29.72 -5.49
CA PRO A 479 11.74 29.78 -4.49
C PRO A 479 11.22 29.97 -3.06
N VAL A 480 10.54 28.95 -2.54
CA VAL A 480 9.89 28.93 -1.23
C VAL A 480 10.49 27.82 -0.39
N ALA A 481 10.82 28.09 0.89
CA ALA A 481 11.29 27.07 1.82
C ALA A 481 10.25 25.96 2.04
N ALA A 482 10.68 24.72 2.28
CA ALA A 482 9.79 23.58 2.44
C ALA A 482 10.33 22.53 3.41
N THR A 483 9.42 21.72 3.94
CA THR A 483 9.74 20.63 4.88
C THR A 483 9.29 19.30 4.28
N PHE A 484 10.21 18.35 4.16
CA PHE A 484 9.96 17.03 3.58
C PHE A 484 10.02 15.98 4.68
N ASN A 485 8.90 15.29 4.93
CA ASN A 485 8.90 14.14 5.81
C ASN A 485 9.54 12.95 5.09
N VAL A 486 10.35 12.18 5.82
CA VAL A 486 11.12 11.07 5.24
C VAL A 486 10.75 9.76 5.93
N CYS A 487 10.42 8.75 5.13
CA CYS A 487 10.17 7.39 5.59
C CYS A 487 11.27 6.48 5.04
N ALA A 488 11.91 5.70 5.91
CA ALA A 488 12.87 4.68 5.52
C ALA A 488 12.18 3.31 5.49
N ILE A 489 12.37 2.56 4.41
CA ILE A 489 11.94 1.17 4.27
C ILE A 489 13.18 0.33 4.01
N TYR A 490 13.37 -0.74 4.77
CA TYR A 490 14.59 -1.55 4.66
C TYR A 490 14.39 -2.99 5.12
N THR A 491 15.34 -3.86 4.76
CA THR A 491 15.30 -5.29 5.09
C THR A 491 16.41 -5.62 6.09
N GLY A 492 16.05 -6.27 7.20
CA GLY A 492 17.03 -6.74 8.21
C GLY A 492 17.64 -8.09 7.85
N LEU A 493 18.65 -8.53 8.63
CA LEU A 493 19.27 -9.86 8.53
C LEU A 493 18.29 -11.01 8.74
N ASP A 494 17.21 -10.76 9.49
CA ASP A 494 16.13 -11.72 9.73
C ASP A 494 15.19 -11.91 8.53
N GLY A 495 15.44 -11.20 7.43
CA GLY A 495 14.63 -11.24 6.21
C GLY A 495 13.28 -10.51 6.33
N ARG A 496 13.08 -9.73 7.39
CA ARG A 496 11.85 -8.94 7.58
C ARG A 496 12.02 -7.53 7.01
N THR A 497 10.91 -6.98 6.52
CA THR A 497 10.84 -5.59 6.06
C THR A 497 10.41 -4.69 7.21
N TYR A 498 11.21 -3.67 7.46
CA TYR A 498 10.99 -2.65 8.47
C TYR A 498 10.63 -1.33 7.80
N ALA A 499 9.79 -0.54 8.47
CA ALA A 499 9.54 0.85 8.13
C ALA A 499 9.76 1.72 9.36
N SER A 500 10.45 2.85 9.18
CA SER A 500 10.67 3.83 10.25
C SER A 500 10.55 5.24 9.71
N SER A 501 9.89 6.13 10.46
CA SER A 501 9.92 7.56 10.17
C SER A 501 11.28 8.13 10.59
N LEU A 502 11.87 8.95 9.73
CA LEU A 502 13.04 9.76 10.05
C LEU A 502 12.63 11.18 10.41
N GLY A 503 13.57 11.96 10.94
CA GLY A 503 13.38 13.40 11.13
C GLY A 503 13.10 14.11 9.79
N PRO A 504 12.26 15.16 9.80
CA PRO A 504 11.95 15.90 8.57
C PRO A 504 13.20 16.62 8.03
N ILE A 505 13.31 16.69 6.71
CA ILE A 505 14.32 17.52 6.04
C ILE A 505 13.74 18.92 5.88
N GLU A 506 14.37 19.89 6.51
CA GLU A 506 14.03 21.30 6.37
C GLU A 506 14.93 21.95 5.32
N LEU A 507 14.32 22.36 4.20
CA LEU A 507 14.96 23.15 3.17
C LEU A 507 14.68 24.62 3.43
N ARG A 508 15.70 25.34 3.90
CA ARG A 508 15.62 26.76 4.27
C ARG A 508 15.75 27.64 3.04
N PHE A 509 15.32 28.89 3.15
CA PHE A 509 15.40 29.84 2.03
C PHE A 509 16.84 30.04 1.53
N GLU A 510 17.82 30.06 2.44
CA GLU A 510 19.25 30.20 2.10
C GLU A 510 19.83 29.00 1.32
N ASP A 511 19.18 27.83 1.41
CA ASP A 511 19.55 26.61 0.69
C ASP A 511 19.19 26.70 -0.79
N LEU A 512 18.28 27.61 -1.16
CA LEU A 512 17.83 27.83 -2.54
C LEU A 512 18.78 28.73 -3.34
N PHE A 513 19.78 29.32 -2.70
CA PHE A 513 20.65 30.31 -3.31
C PHE A 513 21.65 29.59 -4.23
N LEU A 514 21.52 29.79 -5.53
CA LEU A 514 22.40 29.25 -6.55
C LEU A 514 23.43 30.31 -6.98
N PRO A 515 24.67 29.91 -7.32
CA PRO A 515 25.66 30.85 -7.82
C PRO A 515 25.23 31.41 -9.19
N LEU A 516 25.60 32.66 -9.49
CA LEU A 516 25.47 33.21 -10.83
C LEU A 516 26.36 32.42 -11.80
N ALA A 517 25.91 32.25 -13.04
CA ALA A 517 26.69 31.55 -14.06
C ALA A 517 28.08 32.19 -14.24
N HIS A 518 29.13 31.37 -14.22
CA HIS A 518 30.52 31.83 -14.39
C HIS A 518 30.70 32.55 -15.73
N THR A 519 31.33 33.72 -15.70
CA THR A 519 31.68 34.51 -16.89
C THR A 519 33.14 34.95 -16.80
N LYS A 520 33.72 35.36 -17.94
CA LYS A 520 35.11 35.82 -18.02
C LYS A 520 35.35 37.21 -17.39
N CYS A 521 34.29 37.90 -16.96
CA CYS A 521 34.38 39.23 -16.37
C CYS A 521 34.48 39.16 -14.84
N SER A 522 34.97 40.23 -14.21
CA SER A 522 35.08 40.29 -12.75
C SER A 522 33.70 40.17 -12.09
N ARG A 523 33.64 39.52 -10.92
CA ARG A 523 32.40 39.32 -10.14
C ARG A 523 31.65 40.65 -9.89
N HIS A 524 32.41 41.71 -9.62
CA HIS A 524 31.89 43.07 -9.43
C HIS A 524 31.32 43.68 -10.72
N ALA A 525 31.98 43.49 -11.87
CA ALA A 525 31.48 43.96 -13.15
C ALA A 525 30.18 43.24 -13.56
N LEU A 526 30.10 41.93 -13.27
CA LEU A 526 28.90 41.12 -13.54
C LEU A 526 27.67 41.63 -12.77
N VAL A 527 27.80 41.81 -11.45
CA VAL A 527 26.68 42.24 -10.61
C VAL A 527 26.24 43.67 -10.96
N ASN A 528 27.17 44.59 -11.21
CA ASN A 528 26.83 45.95 -11.63
C ASN A 528 26.21 46.02 -13.03
N GLY A 529 26.70 45.22 -13.97
CA GLY A 529 26.14 45.10 -15.32
C GLY A 529 24.71 44.58 -15.28
N LEU A 530 24.45 43.52 -14.50
CA LEU A 530 23.11 42.99 -14.27
C LEU A 530 22.21 44.00 -13.56
N TRP A 531 22.72 44.72 -12.56
CA TRP A 531 21.96 45.76 -11.85
C TRP A 531 21.45 46.85 -12.79
N LYS A 532 22.31 47.37 -13.67
CA LYS A 532 21.93 48.41 -14.65
C LYS A 532 20.87 47.90 -15.63
N ILE A 533 21.01 46.66 -16.10
CA ILE A 533 20.04 46.06 -17.02
C ILE A 533 18.70 45.84 -16.34
N MET A 534 18.69 45.16 -15.18
CA MET A 534 17.47 44.86 -14.44
C MET A 534 16.74 46.14 -14.01
N SER A 535 17.47 47.18 -13.58
CA SER A 535 16.87 48.48 -13.21
C SER A 535 16.16 49.17 -14.39
N SER A 536 16.53 48.82 -15.63
CA SER A 536 15.91 49.36 -16.85
C SER A 536 14.73 48.53 -17.38
N GLN A 537 14.46 47.37 -16.79
CA GLN A 537 13.36 46.48 -17.19
C GLN A 537 12.10 46.73 -16.35
N GLU A 538 10.93 46.75 -16.99
CA GLU A 538 9.64 46.97 -16.29
C GLU A 538 9.24 45.81 -15.36
N ASP A 539 9.69 44.58 -15.64
CA ASP A 539 9.38 43.38 -14.84
C ASP A 539 10.20 43.28 -13.53
N CYS A 540 11.20 44.14 -13.35
CA CYS A 540 12.08 44.12 -12.18
C CYS A 540 11.59 45.07 -11.10
N THR A 541 11.71 44.66 -9.84
CA THR A 541 11.31 45.45 -8.68
C THR A 541 12.52 45.72 -7.79
N GLU A 542 12.71 47.00 -7.46
CA GLU A 542 13.68 47.43 -6.44
C GLU A 542 12.96 47.69 -5.11
N SER A 543 13.50 47.18 -4.02
CA SER A 543 13.03 47.41 -2.66
C SER A 543 14.20 47.77 -1.76
N VAL A 544 13.97 48.59 -0.75
CA VAL A 544 15.01 49.01 0.21
C VAL A 544 14.61 48.54 1.60
N PHE A 545 15.47 47.75 2.22
CA PHE A 545 15.31 47.29 3.59
C PHE A 545 16.30 48.01 4.51
N VAL A 546 15.83 48.43 5.68
CA VAL A 546 16.67 49.04 6.72
C VAL A 546 16.71 48.08 7.89
N ILE A 547 17.91 47.64 8.25
CA ILE A 547 18.14 46.64 9.28
C ILE A 547 18.87 47.31 10.46
N GLU A 548 18.34 47.12 11.66
CA GLU A 548 18.98 47.59 12.89
C GLU A 548 20.08 46.61 13.30
N THR A 549 21.33 47.01 13.09
CA THR A 549 22.52 46.26 13.49
C THR A 549 22.92 46.62 14.91
N LYS A 550 23.16 45.61 15.76
CA LYS A 550 23.74 45.80 17.10
C LYS A 550 25.27 45.77 16.96
N GLN A 551 25.92 46.89 17.29
CA GLN A 551 27.38 47.14 17.31
C GLN A 551 28.02 47.67 16.02
N GLU A 552 28.94 48.62 16.22
CA GLU A 552 29.53 49.52 15.22
C GLU A 552 30.66 48.89 14.37
N ASP A 553 31.10 47.66 14.67
CA ASP A 553 32.32 47.06 14.08
C ASP A 553 32.13 45.67 13.43
N GLN A 554 30.95 45.32 12.93
CA GLN A 554 30.81 44.08 12.15
C GLN A 554 31.20 44.24 10.67
N PRO A 555 31.94 43.29 10.07
CA PRO A 555 32.01 43.17 8.62
C PRO A 555 30.59 42.98 8.10
N LEU A 556 30.28 43.56 6.94
CA LEU A 556 28.94 43.52 6.34
C LEU A 556 28.25 42.16 6.56
N ILE A 557 27.03 42.17 7.12
CA ILE A 557 26.21 41.01 7.51
C ILE A 557 26.25 39.85 6.49
N LEU A 558 26.37 40.17 5.20
CA LEU A 558 26.39 39.20 4.09
C LEU A 558 27.73 38.45 3.93
N ASN A 559 28.84 38.92 4.53
CA ASN A 559 30.19 38.37 4.31
C ASN A 559 30.46 37.07 5.08
N SER A 560 29.79 36.82 6.20
CA SER A 560 30.04 35.64 7.05
C SER A 560 29.28 34.39 6.59
N SER A 561 28.10 34.55 5.98
CA SER A 561 27.21 33.44 5.60
C SER A 561 27.19 33.11 4.11
N LEU A 562 27.73 34.00 3.25
CA LEU A 562 27.65 33.88 1.79
C LEU A 562 29.02 33.90 1.10
N HIS A 563 30.10 33.49 1.78
CA HIS A 563 31.48 33.61 1.30
C HIS A 563 31.77 32.91 -0.05
N TRP A 564 30.99 31.88 -0.41
CA TRP A 564 31.08 31.18 -1.70
C TRP A 564 30.22 31.82 -2.82
N LYS A 565 29.36 32.78 -2.49
CA LYS A 565 28.51 33.52 -3.45
C LYS A 565 29.24 34.75 -3.94
N LEU A 566 28.88 35.21 -5.14
CA LEU A 566 29.59 36.28 -5.86
C LEU A 566 29.59 37.60 -5.06
N ILE A 567 30.66 37.87 -4.31
CA ILE A 567 30.91 39.17 -3.68
C ILE A 567 31.55 40.07 -4.74
N GLY A 568 30.83 41.11 -5.16
CA GLY A 568 31.45 42.26 -5.79
C GLY A 568 32.22 43.01 -4.71
N GLY A 569 33.54 43.16 -4.88
CA GLY A 569 34.42 43.76 -3.89
C GLY A 569 33.97 45.12 -3.36
N LYS A 570 34.57 45.55 -2.24
CA LYS A 570 34.27 46.85 -1.61
C LYS A 570 34.64 47.99 -2.57
N ASN A 571 33.69 48.86 -2.88
CA ASN A 571 34.01 50.17 -3.47
C ASN A 571 34.59 51.10 -2.39
N GLU A 572 35.22 52.21 -2.81
CA GLU A 572 35.82 53.24 -1.92
C GLU A 572 34.83 53.79 -0.87
N ASP A 573 33.51 53.68 -1.12
CA ASP A 573 32.41 54.08 -0.24
C ASP A 573 31.95 53.01 0.78
N GLY A 574 32.62 51.86 0.86
CA GLY A 574 32.25 50.76 1.77
C GLY A 574 31.00 49.96 1.35
N GLU A 575 30.54 50.13 0.12
CA GLU A 575 29.42 49.39 -0.46
C GLU A 575 29.82 47.94 -0.79
N SER A 576 28.92 46.98 -0.54
CA SER A 576 29.12 45.59 -0.99
C SER A 576 27.94 45.11 -1.82
N LEU A 577 28.27 44.35 -2.86
CA LEU A 577 27.34 43.85 -3.86
C LEU A 577 27.31 42.33 -3.82
N VAL A 578 26.11 41.76 -3.75
CA VAL A 578 25.89 40.32 -3.77
C VAL A 578 24.90 39.99 -4.86
N GLY A 579 25.22 39.02 -5.72
CA GLY A 579 24.32 38.53 -6.74
C GLY A 579 24.19 37.02 -6.68
N MET A 580 22.96 36.52 -6.77
CA MET A 580 22.64 35.10 -6.77
C MET A 580 21.42 34.80 -7.65
N ASN A 581 21.28 33.52 -8.00
CA ASN A 581 20.10 32.99 -8.66
C ASN A 581 19.24 32.23 -7.66
N LEU A 582 17.93 32.29 -7.87
CA LEU A 582 16.93 31.51 -7.18
C LEU A 582 16.18 30.67 -8.20
N PRO A 583 15.94 29.38 -7.91
CA PRO A 583 15.17 28.54 -8.80
C PRO A 583 13.68 28.98 -8.84
N PRO A 584 12.96 28.82 -9.95
CA PRO A 584 13.43 28.23 -11.20
C PRO A 584 14.42 29.16 -11.95
N ASN A 585 14.09 30.42 -12.21
CA ASN A 585 14.93 31.31 -13.02
C ASN A 585 14.80 32.78 -12.56
N THR A 586 14.97 33.01 -11.26
CA THR A 586 14.83 34.34 -10.62
C THR A 586 16.19 34.88 -10.23
N HIS A 587 16.42 36.16 -10.51
CA HIS A 587 17.64 36.86 -10.11
C HIS A 587 17.39 37.63 -8.81
N LEU A 588 18.36 37.55 -7.90
CA LEU A 588 18.36 38.33 -6.66
C LEU A 588 19.70 39.05 -6.54
N LEU A 589 19.65 40.37 -6.68
CA LEU A 589 20.80 41.26 -6.48
C LEU A 589 20.57 42.07 -5.21
N MET A 590 21.62 42.22 -4.40
CA MET A 590 21.59 42.97 -3.16
C MET A 590 22.77 43.93 -3.10
N LYS A 591 22.51 45.16 -2.68
CA LYS A 591 23.50 46.20 -2.45
C LYS A 591 23.40 46.69 -1.02
N GLN A 592 24.47 46.50 -0.26
CA GLN A 592 24.54 46.89 1.14
C GLN A 592 25.35 48.16 1.31
N LYS A 593 24.84 49.11 2.10
CA LYS A 593 25.55 50.32 2.52
C LYS A 593 25.37 50.58 4.02
N PRO A 594 26.43 50.95 4.76
CA PRO A 594 26.29 51.42 6.13
C PRO A 594 25.67 52.82 6.15
N PHE A 595 24.71 53.06 7.06
CA PHE A 595 24.06 54.36 7.24
C PHE A 595 23.71 54.60 8.71
N GLN A 596 24.44 55.50 9.38
CA GLN A 596 24.14 56.00 10.74
C GLN A 596 23.83 54.88 11.78
N GLY A 597 24.70 53.86 11.87
CA GLY A 597 24.51 52.73 12.80
C GLY A 597 23.49 51.67 12.35
N ARG A 598 22.87 51.86 11.19
CA ARG A 598 21.98 50.90 10.52
C ARG A 598 22.60 50.43 9.21
N THR A 599 22.16 49.28 8.75
CA THR A 599 22.52 48.75 7.44
C THR A 599 21.36 48.91 6.48
N VAL A 600 21.59 49.59 5.35
CA VAL A 600 20.61 49.71 4.27
C VAL A 600 20.94 48.67 3.20
N VAL A 601 19.99 47.81 2.89
CA VAL A 601 20.09 46.79 1.84
C VAL A 601 19.09 47.11 0.74
N SER A 602 19.57 47.58 -0.40
CA SER A 602 18.78 47.66 -1.63
C SER A 602 18.73 46.28 -2.27
N VAL A 603 17.55 45.82 -2.63
CA VAL A 603 17.30 44.52 -3.24
C VAL A 603 16.63 44.73 -4.59
N LEU A 604 17.20 44.14 -5.64
CA LEU A 604 16.66 44.17 -6.99
C LEU A 604 16.40 42.73 -7.45
N THR A 605 15.17 42.46 -7.88
CA THR A 605 14.75 41.13 -8.34
C THR A 605 13.76 41.21 -9.49
N ASP A 606 13.74 40.19 -10.34
CA ASP A 606 12.76 39.99 -11.42
C ASP A 606 11.49 39.25 -10.95
N ASN A 607 11.37 38.94 -9.64
CA ASN A 607 10.18 38.33 -9.06
C ASN A 607 9.84 38.97 -7.69
N TRP A 608 8.90 39.90 -7.65
CA TRP A 608 8.54 40.61 -6.42
C TRP A 608 8.00 39.70 -5.29
N ARG A 609 7.52 38.49 -5.59
CA ARG A 609 6.93 37.58 -4.59
C ARG A 609 7.93 37.08 -3.55
N ILE A 610 9.23 37.13 -3.86
CA ILE A 610 10.28 36.64 -2.94
C ILE A 610 10.67 37.67 -1.88
N LEU A 611 10.28 38.94 -2.04
CA LEU A 611 10.70 40.03 -1.16
C LEU A 611 10.40 39.79 0.32
N PRO A 612 9.23 39.23 0.72
CA PRO A 612 8.98 38.88 2.12
C PRO A 612 9.95 37.81 2.65
N SER A 613 10.28 36.80 1.85
CA SER A 613 11.24 35.75 2.22
C SER A 613 12.66 36.31 2.37
N VAL A 614 13.05 37.22 1.47
CA VAL A 614 14.34 37.94 1.54
C VAL A 614 14.39 38.82 2.80
N TYR A 615 13.31 39.54 3.11
CA TYR A 615 13.23 40.35 4.31
C TYR A 615 13.35 39.50 5.60
N ASN A 616 12.64 38.37 5.68
CA ASN A 616 12.74 37.46 6.82
C ASN A 616 14.14 36.87 6.98
N TYR A 617 14.79 36.51 5.86
CA TYR A 617 16.17 36.05 5.87
C TYR A 617 17.13 37.13 6.41
N LEU A 618 17.01 38.35 5.91
CA LEU A 618 17.81 39.49 6.35
C LEU A 618 17.61 39.84 7.84
N LEU A 619 16.37 39.76 8.35
CA LEU A 619 16.08 39.91 9.77
C LEU A 619 16.70 38.79 10.61
N GLY A 620 16.65 37.55 10.13
CA GLY A 620 17.25 36.39 10.79
C GLY A 620 18.75 36.56 11.01
N LEU A 621 19.45 37.13 10.03
CA LEU A 621 20.88 37.43 10.13
C LEU A 621 21.21 38.56 11.13
N ALA A 622 20.27 39.45 11.43
CA ALA A 622 20.45 40.54 12.39
C ALA A 622 20.02 40.17 13.82
N GLY A 623 19.26 39.09 13.98
CA GLY A 623 18.78 38.57 15.26
C GLY A 623 19.72 37.57 15.94
N THR A 624 20.72 37.06 15.22
CA THR A 624 21.86 36.28 15.74
C THR A 624 23.00 37.20 16.14
#